data_AF-A0A836T251-F1
#
_entry.id   AF-A0A836T251-F1
#
_cell.length_a   1.000
_cell.length_b   1.000
_cell.length_c   1.000
_cell.angle_alpha   90.00
_cell.angle_beta   90.00
_cell.angle_gamma   90.00
#
_symmetry.space_group_name_H-M   'P 1'
#
loop_
_entity.id
_entity.type
_entity.pdbx_description
1 polymer ?
#
loop_
_entity_poly.entity_id
_entity_poly.type
_entity_poly.pdbx_seq_one_letter_code
_entity_poly.pdbx_strand_id
1 'polypeptide(L)' 'MIPNLDTQIGISVYSTNFDGIGGKIRVQSEDFQVTEIISKRSQKSINEQDGYAVYKLTKKKIDTNHALSSI' A
#
# COMPACT_ATOMS: atom_id res chain seq x y z
N MET A 1 -12.30 -13.16 -20.24
CA MET A 1 -11.19 -14.14 -20.26
C MET A 1 -10.28 -13.83 -19.10
N ILE A 2 -9.84 -14.84 -18.34
CA ILE A 2 -8.95 -14.65 -17.20
C ILE A 2 -7.50 -14.67 -17.71
N PRO A 3 -6.65 -13.71 -17.32
CA PRO A 3 -5.24 -13.72 -17.70
C PRO A 3 -4.53 -15.01 -17.28
N ASN A 4 -3.59 -15.49 -18.10
CA ASN A 4 -2.82 -16.70 -17.79
C ASN A 4 -2.05 -16.54 -16.46
N LEU A 5 -1.48 -15.36 -16.21
CA LEU A 5 -0.75 -15.05 -14.99
C LEU A 5 -1.62 -15.22 -13.73
N ASP A 6 -2.85 -14.71 -13.76
CA ASP A 6 -3.82 -14.85 -12.67
C ASP A 6 -4.11 -16.33 -12.39
N THR A 7 -4.24 -17.13 -13.46
CA THR A 7 -4.48 -18.58 -13.34
C THR A 7 -3.27 -19.31 -12.72
N GLN A 8 -2.05 -18.92 -13.08
CA GLN A 8 -0.82 -19.50 -12.54
C GLN A 8 -0.67 -19.29 -11.02
N ILE A 9 -1.27 -18.23 -10.48
CA ILE A 9 -1.30 -17.95 -9.03
C ILE A 9 -2.59 -18.42 -8.35
N GLY A 10 -3.41 -19.22 -9.04
CA GLY A 10 -4.62 -19.83 -8.49
C GLY A 10 -5.89 -18.95 -8.56
N ILE A 11 -5.86 -17.81 -9.25
CA ILE A 11 -7.03 -16.97 -9.49
C ILE A 11 -7.70 -17.45 -10.78
N SER A 12 -8.72 -18.29 -10.64
CA SER A 12 -9.43 -18.92 -11.75
C SER A 12 -10.83 -18.33 -12.01
N VAL A 13 -11.29 -17.37 -11.23
CA VAL A 13 -12.57 -16.66 -11.40
C VAL A 13 -12.50 -15.25 -10.79
N TYR A 14 -13.30 -14.32 -11.32
CA TYR A 14 -13.61 -13.04 -10.67
C TYR A 14 -15.00 -13.09 -10.02
N SER A 15 -15.24 -12.27 -8.99
CA SER A 15 -16.52 -12.25 -8.26
C SER A 15 -17.66 -11.59 -9.04
N THR A 16 -17.36 -10.87 -10.13
CA THR A 16 -18.32 -10.13 -10.95
C THR A 16 -18.30 -10.61 -12.39
N ASN A 17 -19.40 -10.39 -13.11
CA ASN A 17 -19.61 -10.87 -14.48
C ASN A 17 -19.70 -9.74 -15.54
N PHE A 18 -19.51 -8.48 -15.15
CA PHE A 18 -19.49 -7.35 -16.08
C PHE A 18 -18.10 -7.14 -16.69
N ASP A 19 -18.07 -6.52 -17.87
CA ASP A 19 -16.82 -6.24 -18.56
C ASP A 19 -15.95 -5.24 -17.80
N GLY A 20 -14.63 -5.46 -17.86
CA GLY A 20 -13.66 -4.55 -17.25
C GLY A 20 -13.65 -3.19 -17.96
N ILE A 21 -13.54 -2.12 -17.18
CA ILE A 21 -13.51 -0.73 -17.69
C ILE A 21 -12.22 -0.36 -18.46
N GLY A 22 -11.21 -1.23 -18.44
CA GLY A 22 -9.90 -0.97 -19.05
C GLY A 22 -9.15 0.20 -18.41
N GLY A 23 -8.36 0.91 -19.22
CA GLY A 23 -7.59 2.09 -18.79
C GLY A 23 -6.19 1.79 -18.25
N LYS A 24 -5.56 2.82 -17.67
CA LYS A 24 -4.23 2.73 -17.04
C LYS A 24 -4.29 3.39 -15.66
N ILE A 25 -3.69 2.72 -14.67
CA ILE A 25 -3.55 3.26 -13.31
C ILE A 25 -2.15 3.87 -13.13
N ARG A 26 -2.01 4.76 -12.15
CA ARG A 26 -0.71 5.33 -11.72
C ARG A 26 0.07 5.97 -12.87
N VAL A 27 -0.59 6.81 -13.67
CA VAL A 27 0.04 7.54 -14.79
C VAL A 27 1.00 8.60 -14.23
N GLN A 28 0.57 9.30 -13.18
CA GLN A 28 1.39 10.15 -12.33
C GLN A 28 1.38 9.62 -10.88
N SER A 29 2.28 10.12 -10.03
CA SER A 29 2.36 9.66 -8.64
C SER A 29 1.12 9.98 -7.81
N GLU A 30 0.41 11.02 -8.19
CA GLU A 30 -0.72 11.61 -7.51
C GLU A 30 -2.01 10.81 -7.73
N ASP A 31 -2.05 9.99 -8.79
CA ASP A 31 -3.18 9.11 -9.11
C ASP A 31 -3.32 7.95 -8.11
N PHE A 32 -2.29 7.69 -7.30
CA PHE A 32 -2.28 6.60 -6.34
C PHE A 32 -1.74 7.06 -4.99
N GLN A 33 -2.63 7.16 -4.00
CA GLN A 33 -2.30 7.65 -2.66
C GLN A 33 -2.66 6.59 -1.63
N VAL A 34 -1.77 6.40 -0.66
CA VAL A 34 -1.93 5.42 0.43
C VAL A 34 -1.78 6.15 1.75
N THR A 35 -2.69 5.87 2.68
CA THR A 35 -2.56 6.27 4.09
C THR A 35 -2.62 5.02 4.94
N GLU A 36 -1.60 4.83 5.79
CA GLU A 36 -1.59 3.74 6.75
C GLU A 36 -2.62 3.97 7.86
N ILE A 37 -3.39 2.93 8.18
CA ILE A 37 -4.32 2.91 9.31
C ILE A 37 -3.75 1.96 10.36
N ILE A 38 -3.24 2.52 11.46
CA ILE A 38 -2.73 1.73 12.58
C ILE A 38 -3.84 1.36 13.57
N SER A 39 -3.72 0.20 14.21
CA SER A 39 -4.73 -0.29 15.15
C SER A 39 -4.84 0.60 16.40
N LYS A 40 -6.01 0.59 17.06
CA LYS A 40 -6.19 1.27 18.37
C LYS A 40 -5.19 0.77 19.42
N ARG A 41 -4.82 -0.51 19.36
CA ARG A 41 -3.82 -1.11 20.26
C ARG A 41 -2.45 -0.48 20.03
N SER A 42 -2.03 -0.37 18.77
CA SER A 42 -0.76 0.24 18.37
C SER A 42 -0.70 1.72 18.71
N GLN A 43 -1.82 2.45 18.57
CA GLN A 43 -1.89 3.85 18.98
C GLN A 43 -1.67 4.01 20.48
N LYS A 44 -2.30 3.16 21.31
CA LYS A 44 -2.15 3.20 22.77
C LYS A 44 -0.75 2.83 23.26
N SER A 45 0.01 2.05 22.48
CA SER A 45 1.39 1.72 22.84
C SER A 45 2.39 2.83 22.52
N ILE A 46 2.02 3.83 21.71
CA ILE A 46 2.90 4.98 21.47
C ILE A 46 2.81 5.88 22.71
N ASN A 47 3.86 5.87 23.52
CA ASN A 47 3.95 6.62 24.76
C ASN A 47 5.39 7.07 25.04
N GLU A 48 5.58 7.99 25.97
CA GLU A 48 6.89 8.58 26.29
C GLU A 48 7.78 7.70 27.17
N GLN A 49 7.27 6.59 27.70
CA GLN A 49 7.96 5.74 28.68
C GLN A 49 8.95 4.76 28.03
N ASP A 50 8.75 4.42 26.76
CA ASP A 50 9.51 3.38 26.06
C ASP A 50 10.77 3.90 25.35
N GLY A 51 11.05 5.21 25.41
CA GLY A 51 12.30 5.80 24.89
C GLY A 51 12.42 5.86 23.36
N TYR A 52 11.36 5.53 22.61
CA TYR A 52 11.33 5.62 21.15
C TYR A 52 10.46 6.79 20.67
N ALA A 53 11.03 7.61 19.79
CA ALA A 53 10.25 8.61 19.07
C ALA A 53 9.55 7.97 17.85
N VAL A 54 8.25 8.25 17.70
CA VAL A 54 7.43 7.73 16.61
C VAL A 54 7.04 8.86 15.68
N TYR A 55 7.37 8.72 14.39
CA TYR A 55 7.12 9.74 13.36
C TYR A 55 6.23 9.20 12.24
N LYS A 56 5.45 10.10 11.63
CA LYS A 56 4.71 9.80 10.41
C LYS A 56 5.57 10.09 9.19
N LEU A 57 5.95 9.04 8.45
CA LEU A 57 6.67 9.18 7.18
C LEU A 57 5.69 9.46 6.03
N THR A 58 5.91 10.54 5.29
CA THR A 58 5.25 10.80 4.00
C THR A 58 6.31 10.74 2.90
N LYS A 59 6.10 9.88 1.90
CA LYS A 59 7.05 9.66 0.81
C LYS A 59 6.37 9.70 -0.56
N LYS A 60 7.11 10.14 -1.58
CA LYS A 60 6.61 10.25 -2.96
C LYS A 60 7.71 9.83 -3.94
N LYS A 61 7.38 8.92 -4.86
CA LYS A 61 8.30 8.39 -5.88
C LYS A 61 9.64 7.84 -5.32
N ILE A 62 9.63 7.30 -4.10
CA ILE A 62 10.79 6.66 -3.46
C ILE A 62 10.34 5.40 -2.70
N ASP A 63 11.15 4.34 -2.74
CA ASP A 63 10.90 3.17 -1.92
C ASP A 63 11.25 3.42 -0.45
N THR A 64 10.89 2.47 0.42
CA THR A 64 11.03 2.64 1.87
C THR A 64 12.47 2.57 2.33
N ASN A 65 13.32 1.75 1.69
CA ASN A 65 14.71 1.60 2.13
C ASN A 65 15.51 2.88 1.86
N HIS A 66 15.37 3.46 0.67
CA HIS A 66 16.02 4.73 0.35
C HIS A 66 15.44 5.92 1.13
N ALA A 67 14.17 5.87 1.53
CA ALA A 67 13.58 6.91 2.38
C ALA A 67 14.15 6.90 3.81
N LEU A 68 14.60 5.73 4.29
CA LEU A 68 15.11 5.55 5.65
C LEU A 68 16.64 5.52 5.72
N SER A 69 17.36 5.33 4.61
CA SER A 69 18.82 5.19 4.59
C SER A 69 19.60 6.43 5.08
N SER A 70 18.92 7.58 5.14
CA SER A 70 19.51 8.87 5.51
C SER A 70 19.01 9.39 6.87
N ILE A 71 18.35 8.51 7.65
CA ILE A 71 17.82 8.77 9.00
C ILE A 71 18.70 8.05 10.00
#